data_AF-A0A150J3M3-F1
#
_entry.id   AF-A0A150J3M3-F1
#
_cell.length_a   1.000
_cell.length_b   1.000
_cell.length_c   1.000
_cell.angle_alpha   90.00
_cell.angle_beta   90.00
_cell.angle_gamma   90.00
#
_symmetry.space_group_name_H-M   'P 1'
#
loop_
_entity.id
_entity.type
_entity.pdbx_description
1 polymer ?
#
loop_
_entity_poly.entity_id
_entity_poly.type
_entity_poly.pdbx_seq_one_letter_code
_entity_poly.pdbx_strand_id
1 'polypeptide(L)'
;MIVVGETATSSDIISASKLAFLIANRHTERIENTIYEEYKVSLKNLNASDVIRIDPANTSVNSIKVADGLKSLWWDDGYKYSSFLYPYGDGDKVFDYNETHEEIFIKLSDIDVPDDYCLDFNMSDIIYRVKYIHTPFQRKVFAGCGGPLYDIPYSSYKIRLFESEYPIINNGAYRSKDQNISYFIYGIPIYSPDTIFKVGDTRVFGWYTVTLLDIHSPTTEETSKDDKFKVKSGGSFSGEYKVYLRVSDFTGKSNEFIMVMDANSSRCCTCVGLCDPKGGYGSFTTVPTRQYENDPYFLYERGTRVIDGVEETIWAIPVFYIDGIKVFEGADKSLLAEFDVYSLKDYGAIEETPCCMPFVTYPNDYNLTISNLWEDIVALGVDINLDGNVSPEEQQIPVYEATGEECNASIKFPFPSPVYINPGKDRRYGTCDDFLDINSSHPRFKKCNYDTIDVILCDKIDLTCCDPQVVYGPKNYFKIDILDSNYKQKDGNGIELEVSQKKSKLYLFYDATVKVEPASLIKRDIDVTGADKVKKNLILIGNESNNLIIKDIYDSGLSKVVWSRSFGQWEYIRNVFYENSVLIVGGRNGEATNNALEDLMKLLFV
;
A
#
# COMPACT_ATOMS: atom_id res chain seq x y z
N MET A 1 0.25 -4.45 -28.81
CA MET A 1 -0.30 -4.55 -30.19
C MET A 1 -0.52 -3.15 -30.72
N ILE A 2 -0.10 -2.86 -31.95
CA ILE A 2 -0.35 -1.57 -32.60
C ILE A 2 -1.67 -1.66 -33.35
N VAL A 3 -2.55 -0.68 -33.14
CA VAL A 3 -3.87 -0.60 -33.76
C VAL A 3 -3.95 0.69 -34.56
N VAL A 4 -4.16 0.56 -35.86
CA VAL A 4 -4.41 1.69 -36.76
C VAL A 4 -5.90 1.76 -37.10
N GLY A 5 -6.40 2.97 -37.33
CA GLY A 5 -7.76 3.19 -37.77
C GLY A 5 -8.08 2.59 -39.15
N GLU A 6 -9.33 2.21 -39.41
CA GLU A 6 -9.76 1.73 -40.74
C GLU A 6 -9.45 2.75 -41.85
N THR A 7 -9.59 4.05 -41.54
CA THR A 7 -9.30 5.14 -42.48
C THR A 7 -7.88 5.71 -42.32
N ALA A 8 -6.95 4.93 -41.75
CA ALA A 8 -5.57 5.35 -41.59
C ALA A 8 -4.92 5.70 -42.93
N THR A 9 -4.15 6.79 -42.96
CA THR A 9 -3.45 7.21 -44.17
C THR A 9 -2.24 6.32 -44.43
N SER A 10 -1.73 6.31 -45.67
CA SER A 10 -0.47 5.61 -46.00
C SER A 10 0.68 6.05 -45.10
N SER A 11 0.69 7.32 -44.68
CA SER A 11 1.70 7.86 -43.75
C SER A 11 1.59 7.23 -42.37
N ASP A 12 0.36 7.07 -41.85
CA ASP A 12 0.12 6.44 -40.54
C ASP A 12 0.52 4.96 -40.55
N ILE A 13 0.26 4.26 -41.65
CA ILE A 13 0.66 2.85 -41.83
C ILE A 13 2.19 2.72 -41.89
N ILE A 14 2.88 3.62 -42.58
CA ILE A 14 4.36 3.63 -42.66
C ILE A 14 4.95 3.85 -41.27
N SER A 15 4.43 4.80 -40.50
CA SER A 15 4.96 5.10 -39.17
C SER A 15 4.62 3.99 -38.16
N ALA A 16 3.41 3.43 -38.21
CA ALA A 16 3.06 2.22 -37.47
C ALA A 16 4.00 1.06 -37.80
N SER A 17 4.39 0.90 -39.07
CA SER A 17 5.34 -0.10 -39.52
C SER A 17 6.76 0.14 -38.99
N LYS A 18 7.21 1.39 -38.93
CA LYS A 18 8.49 1.76 -38.29
C LYS A 18 8.48 1.42 -36.81
N LEU A 19 7.42 1.79 -36.09
CA LEU A 19 7.27 1.47 -34.67
C LEU A 19 7.23 -0.06 -34.46
N ALA A 20 6.46 -0.79 -35.28
CA ALA A 20 6.41 -2.23 -35.25
C ALA A 20 7.78 -2.87 -35.51
N PHE A 21 8.55 -2.33 -36.45
CA PHE A 21 9.91 -2.79 -36.75
C PHE A 21 10.87 -2.54 -35.58
N LEU A 22 10.77 -1.39 -34.91
CA LEU A 22 11.58 -1.09 -33.72
C LEU A 22 11.23 -2.02 -32.56
N ILE A 23 9.93 -2.20 -32.29
CA ILE A 23 9.44 -3.13 -31.25
C ILE A 23 9.89 -4.54 -31.56
N ALA A 24 9.66 -5.03 -32.79
CA ALA A 24 9.99 -6.39 -33.19
C ALA A 24 11.50 -6.69 -33.17
N ASN A 25 12.35 -5.77 -33.61
CA ASN A 25 13.81 -6.00 -33.63
C ASN A 25 14.48 -5.77 -32.28
N ARG A 26 13.82 -5.09 -31.34
CA ARG A 26 14.26 -4.98 -29.95
C ARG A 26 13.46 -5.88 -29.02
N HIS A 27 12.60 -6.75 -29.58
CA HIS A 27 11.89 -7.75 -28.81
C HIS A 27 12.86 -8.88 -28.45
N THR A 28 13.54 -8.71 -27.32
CA THR A 28 14.13 -9.83 -26.61
C THR A 28 13.03 -10.46 -25.78
N GLU A 29 12.59 -11.66 -26.16
CA GLU A 29 11.87 -12.49 -25.20
C GLU A 29 12.92 -12.98 -24.21
N ARG A 30 12.81 -12.50 -22.98
CA ARG A 30 13.46 -13.15 -21.86
C ARG A 30 12.73 -14.47 -21.68
N ILE A 31 13.36 -15.56 -22.10
CA ILE A 31 12.78 -16.88 -21.85
C ILE A 31 13.07 -17.18 -20.38
N GLU A 32 12.02 -17.06 -19.57
CA GLU A 32 12.06 -17.37 -18.15
C GLU A 32 11.72 -18.84 -17.95
N ASN A 33 12.76 -19.66 -17.80
CA ASN A 33 12.57 -21.03 -17.33
C ASN A 33 12.69 -21.01 -15.80
N THR A 34 11.55 -21.10 -15.13
CA THR A 34 11.47 -21.23 -13.68
C THR A 34 11.54 -22.70 -13.31
N ILE A 35 12.64 -23.11 -12.68
CA ILE A 35 12.73 -24.43 -12.04
C ILE A 35 12.01 -24.33 -10.69
N TYR A 36 11.01 -25.18 -10.48
CA TYR A 36 10.29 -25.26 -9.22
C TYR A 36 10.87 -26.36 -8.32
N GLU A 37 10.89 -26.10 -7.02
CA GLU A 37 11.13 -27.09 -5.98
C GLU A 37 9.84 -27.27 -5.17
N GLU A 38 9.52 -28.52 -4.85
CA GLU A 38 8.33 -28.87 -4.09
C GLU A 38 8.74 -29.19 -2.66
N TYR A 39 8.09 -28.51 -1.71
CA TYR A 39 8.25 -28.71 -0.28
C TYR A 39 6.97 -29.33 0.25
N LYS A 40 7.09 -30.24 1.23
CA LYS A 40 5.93 -30.97 1.73
C LYS A 40 6.07 -31.37 3.19
N VAL A 41 4.92 -31.47 3.86
CA VAL A 41 4.76 -32.01 5.20
C VAL A 41 3.68 -33.09 5.14
N SER A 42 3.98 -34.31 5.60
CA SER A 42 3.03 -35.42 5.66
C SER A 42 2.62 -35.68 7.11
N LEU A 43 1.32 -35.79 7.36
CA LEU A 43 0.71 -35.95 8.67
C LEU A 43 -0.19 -37.18 8.66
N LYS A 44 -0.18 -37.95 9.76
CA LYS A 44 -0.91 -39.23 9.87
C LYS A 44 -1.69 -39.30 11.17
N ASN A 45 -2.71 -40.16 11.20
CA ASN A 45 -3.55 -40.42 12.37
C ASN A 45 -4.29 -39.17 12.89
N LEU A 46 -4.73 -38.30 11.98
CA LEU A 46 -5.47 -37.09 12.32
C LEU A 46 -6.94 -37.40 12.55
N ASN A 47 -7.57 -36.66 13.46
CA ASN A 47 -8.98 -36.80 13.78
C ASN A 47 -9.78 -35.60 13.27
N ALA A 48 -11.08 -35.79 13.06
CA ALA A 48 -12.00 -34.67 12.98
C ALA A 48 -11.84 -33.78 14.22
N SER A 49 -11.95 -32.47 14.03
CA SER A 49 -11.65 -31.39 14.99
C SER A 49 -10.18 -31.07 15.24
N ASP A 50 -9.23 -31.82 14.69
CA ASP A 50 -7.82 -31.48 14.84
C ASP A 50 -7.50 -30.13 14.17
N VAL A 51 -6.73 -29.31 14.88
CA VAL A 51 -6.23 -28.03 14.38
C VAL A 51 -4.74 -28.18 14.07
N ILE A 52 -4.41 -28.01 12.80
CA ILE A 52 -3.07 -28.11 12.25
C ILE A 52 -2.54 -26.70 12.03
N ARG A 53 -1.33 -26.42 12.52
CA ARG A 53 -0.57 -25.20 12.23
C ARG A 53 0.75 -25.59 11.60
N ILE A 54 1.04 -25.03 10.44
CA ILE A 54 2.29 -25.21 9.70
C ILE A 54 2.95 -23.85 9.56
N ASP A 55 4.15 -23.71 10.11
CA ASP A 55 5.00 -22.53 10.00
C ASP A 55 6.34 -22.92 9.32
N PRO A 56 7.29 -21.99 9.12
CA PRO A 56 8.55 -22.29 8.43
C PRO A 56 9.43 -23.35 9.14
N ALA A 57 9.31 -23.51 10.46
CA ALA A 57 10.17 -24.38 11.26
C ALA A 57 9.46 -25.61 11.82
N ASN A 58 8.17 -25.50 12.16
CA ASN A 58 7.43 -26.54 12.85
C ASN A 58 6.04 -26.77 12.24
N THR A 59 5.60 -28.03 12.34
CA THR A 59 4.21 -28.40 12.13
C THR A 59 3.65 -28.96 13.43
N SER A 60 2.51 -28.44 13.86
CA SER A 60 1.84 -28.84 15.09
C SER A 60 0.38 -29.24 14.84
N VAL A 61 -0.09 -30.19 15.64
CA VAL A 61 -1.49 -30.63 15.70
C VAL A 61 -1.96 -30.42 17.12
N ASN A 62 -3.03 -29.64 17.31
CA ASN A 62 -3.55 -29.24 18.62
C ASN A 62 -2.43 -28.69 19.54
N SER A 63 -1.57 -27.83 18.97
CA SER A 63 -0.42 -27.21 19.63
C SER A 63 0.73 -28.15 20.03
N ILE A 64 0.70 -29.42 19.60
CA ILE A 64 1.79 -30.38 19.82
C ILE A 64 2.59 -30.51 18.53
N LYS A 65 3.92 -30.27 18.57
CA LYS A 65 4.80 -30.46 17.40
C LYS A 65 4.81 -31.94 16.99
N VAL A 66 4.55 -32.20 15.71
CA VAL A 66 4.53 -33.55 15.12
C VAL A 66 5.50 -33.73 13.96
N ALA A 67 5.88 -32.64 13.29
CA ALA A 67 6.87 -32.65 12.21
C ALA A 67 7.60 -31.30 12.14
N ASP A 68 8.65 -31.24 11.32
CA ASP A 68 9.22 -29.97 10.91
C ASP A 68 8.25 -29.19 10.02
N GLY A 69 8.46 -27.89 9.94
CA GLY A 69 7.63 -26.95 9.19
C GLY A 69 7.88 -27.00 7.69
N LEU A 70 7.09 -26.21 6.98
CA LEU A 70 7.19 -26.08 5.53
C LEU A 70 8.20 -24.99 5.19
N LYS A 71 9.46 -25.37 4.95
CA LYS A 71 10.60 -24.45 4.71
C LYS A 71 10.43 -23.48 3.53
N SER A 72 9.45 -23.70 2.67
CA SER A 72 9.12 -22.79 1.59
C SER A 72 8.33 -21.56 2.05
N LEU A 73 7.64 -21.64 3.19
CA LEU A 73 6.96 -20.49 3.80
C LEU A 73 7.97 -19.39 4.11
N TRP A 74 7.58 -18.17 3.80
CA TRP A 74 8.41 -16.99 3.97
C TRP A 74 8.41 -16.51 5.43
N TRP A 75 9.56 -15.99 5.84
CA TRP A 75 9.74 -15.28 7.10
C TRP A 75 10.82 -14.21 6.93
N ASP A 76 10.80 -13.20 7.79
CA ASP A 76 11.75 -12.09 7.82
C ASP A 76 12.63 -12.15 9.06
N ASP A 77 13.90 -12.49 8.85
CA ASP A 77 14.99 -12.52 9.85
C ASP A 77 15.28 -11.15 10.50
N GLY A 78 14.66 -10.09 9.96
CA GLY A 78 14.83 -8.74 10.45
C GLY A 78 16.28 -8.25 10.40
N TYR A 79 16.68 -7.48 11.41
CA TYR A 79 18.01 -6.87 11.46
C TYR A 79 18.85 -7.35 12.65
N LYS A 80 20.10 -7.72 12.37
CA LYS A 80 21.10 -8.20 13.36
C LYS A 80 21.37 -7.29 14.56
N TYR A 81 20.98 -6.02 14.47
CA TYR A 81 21.22 -5.05 15.51
C TYR A 81 19.92 -4.72 16.23
N SER A 82 19.77 -5.24 17.45
CA SER A 82 18.78 -4.75 18.41
C SER A 82 19.05 -3.27 18.70
N SER A 83 18.52 -2.38 17.88
CA SER A 83 18.43 -0.98 18.23
C SER A 83 17.02 -0.75 18.78
N PHE A 84 16.89 0.09 19.81
CA PHE A 84 15.58 0.60 20.26
C PHE A 84 14.75 1.22 19.10
N LEU A 85 15.40 1.49 17.97
CA LEU A 85 14.85 2.06 16.75
C LEU A 85 14.48 1.01 15.68
N TYR A 86 14.67 -0.29 15.87
CA TYR A 86 14.24 -1.35 14.93
C TYR A 86 14.12 -2.68 15.69
N PRO A 87 13.04 -2.91 16.46
CA PRO A 87 12.92 -4.09 17.33
C PRO A 87 12.47 -5.36 16.58
N TYR A 88 12.76 -5.45 15.28
CA TYR A 88 12.17 -6.44 14.37
C TYR A 88 13.22 -7.47 13.97
N GLY A 89 13.05 -8.71 14.44
CA GLY A 89 13.99 -9.83 14.27
C GLY A 89 15.34 -9.65 14.99
N ASP A 90 16.16 -10.69 14.94
CA ASP A 90 17.50 -10.69 15.56
C ASP A 90 18.65 -10.91 14.56
N GLY A 91 18.31 -11.13 13.28
CA GLY A 91 19.24 -11.28 12.16
C GLY A 91 20.22 -12.43 12.31
N ASP A 92 19.86 -13.48 13.06
CA ASP A 92 20.70 -14.64 13.32
C ASP A 92 20.59 -15.73 12.23
N LYS A 93 19.66 -15.57 11.29
CA LYS A 93 19.31 -16.48 10.19
C LYS A 93 18.63 -17.77 10.63
N VAL A 94 18.01 -17.75 11.80
CA VAL A 94 17.21 -18.82 12.37
C VAL A 94 15.79 -18.26 12.55
N PHE A 95 14.81 -19.04 12.09
CA PHE A 95 13.42 -18.64 12.26
C PHE A 95 13.05 -18.58 13.74
N ASP A 96 12.52 -17.43 14.15
CA ASP A 96 11.92 -17.22 15.45
C ASP A 96 10.43 -16.89 15.34
N TYR A 97 9.65 -17.39 16.30
CA TYR A 97 8.20 -17.16 16.32
C TYR A 97 7.78 -15.68 16.49
N ASN A 98 8.70 -14.81 16.90
CA ASN A 98 8.43 -13.38 17.07
C ASN A 98 8.81 -12.55 15.83
N GLU A 99 9.27 -13.21 14.76
CA GLU A 99 9.57 -12.58 13.48
C GLU A 99 8.34 -12.52 12.59
N THR A 100 8.33 -11.64 11.60
CA THR A 100 7.22 -11.64 10.63
C THR A 100 7.31 -12.90 9.77
N HIS A 101 6.22 -13.66 9.68
CA HIS A 101 6.23 -14.93 8.95
C HIS A 101 4.88 -15.35 8.42
N GLU A 102 4.92 -16.28 7.46
CA GLU A 102 3.77 -16.97 6.90
C GLU A 102 3.42 -18.22 7.70
N GLU A 103 2.13 -18.49 7.82
CA GLU A 103 1.59 -19.70 8.44
C GLU A 103 0.39 -20.23 7.65
N ILE A 104 0.18 -21.54 7.74
CA ILE A 104 -1.02 -22.20 7.26
C ILE A 104 -1.72 -22.83 8.47
N PHE A 105 -2.99 -22.50 8.66
CA PHE A 105 -3.87 -23.17 9.61
C PHE A 105 -4.91 -23.97 8.85
N ILE A 106 -5.09 -25.21 9.30
CA ILE A 106 -6.10 -26.12 8.77
C ILE A 106 -6.83 -26.70 9.97
N LYS A 107 -8.13 -26.48 10.05
CA LYS A 107 -9.00 -27.17 10.98
C LYS A 107 -9.72 -28.28 10.21
N LEU A 108 -9.60 -29.50 10.69
CA LEU A 108 -10.34 -30.61 10.12
C LEU A 108 -11.75 -30.56 10.69
N SER A 109 -12.74 -30.22 9.87
CA SER A 109 -14.13 -30.32 10.28
C SER A 109 -14.78 -31.57 9.68
N ASP A 110 -15.76 -32.08 10.38
CA ASP A 110 -16.68 -33.10 9.89
C ASP A 110 -18.08 -32.51 10.11
N ILE A 111 -18.88 -32.36 9.05
CA ILE A 111 -20.27 -31.92 9.22
C ILE A 111 -21.21 -33.08 8.97
N ASP A 112 -21.69 -33.67 10.07
CA ASP A 112 -23.09 -34.05 10.31
C ASP A 112 -23.93 -34.52 9.10
N VAL A 113 -23.39 -35.42 8.28
CA VAL A 113 -24.19 -36.42 7.59
C VAL A 113 -23.78 -37.76 8.20
N PRO A 114 -24.65 -38.44 8.97
CA PRO A 114 -24.29 -39.63 9.76
C PRO A 114 -23.66 -40.81 9.00
N ASP A 115 -23.52 -40.71 7.66
CA ASP A 115 -23.21 -41.83 6.78
C ASP A 115 -22.19 -41.53 5.66
N ASP A 116 -21.65 -40.29 5.48
CA ASP A 116 -20.73 -40.02 4.35
C ASP A 116 -19.26 -40.38 4.65
N TYR A 117 -18.77 -40.29 5.90
CA TYR A 117 -17.38 -40.62 6.27
C TYR A 117 -16.29 -39.85 5.48
N CYS A 118 -16.62 -38.67 4.92
CA CYS A 118 -15.68 -37.80 4.23
C CYS A 118 -15.19 -36.64 5.08
N LEU A 119 -13.96 -36.20 4.84
CA LEU A 119 -13.43 -34.96 5.39
C LEU A 119 -13.94 -33.78 4.56
N ASP A 120 -14.56 -32.80 5.19
CA ASP A 120 -14.98 -31.54 4.57
C ASP A 120 -14.25 -30.35 5.20
N PHE A 121 -14.28 -29.20 4.52
CA PHE A 121 -13.82 -27.94 5.12
C PHE A 121 -14.98 -26.96 5.15
N ASN A 122 -15.32 -26.46 6.34
CA ASN A 122 -16.27 -25.37 6.51
C ASN A 122 -15.61 -24.01 6.29
N MET A 123 -16.44 -22.97 6.28
CA MET A 123 -15.98 -21.59 6.39
C MET A 123 -14.98 -21.46 7.56
N SER A 124 -13.87 -20.79 7.29
CA SER A 124 -12.76 -20.56 8.22
C SER A 124 -11.89 -21.75 8.61
N ASP A 125 -12.09 -22.91 8.00
CA ASP A 125 -11.25 -24.08 8.30
C ASP A 125 -9.88 -24.05 7.62
N ILE A 126 -9.72 -23.27 6.53
CA ILE A 126 -8.43 -23.05 5.88
C ILE A 126 -8.07 -21.58 5.99
N ILE A 127 -6.95 -21.29 6.64
CA ILE A 127 -6.43 -19.93 6.81
C ILE A 127 -4.97 -19.91 6.37
N TYR A 128 -4.65 -19.00 5.44
CA TYR A 128 -3.28 -18.56 5.21
C TYR A 128 -3.07 -17.25 5.94
N ARG A 129 -1.99 -17.17 6.72
CA ARG A 129 -1.73 -16.05 7.63
C ARG A 129 -0.34 -15.46 7.38
N VAL A 130 -0.25 -14.14 7.47
CA VAL A 130 1.02 -13.42 7.69
C VAL A 130 0.90 -12.73 9.04
N LYS A 131 1.79 -13.05 9.99
CA LYS A 131 1.73 -12.55 11.37
C LYS A 131 2.98 -11.77 11.76
N TYR A 132 2.87 -10.99 12.84
CA TYR A 132 3.93 -10.15 13.43
C TYR A 132 4.35 -8.99 12.54
N ILE A 133 3.46 -8.55 11.65
CA ILE A 133 3.70 -7.45 10.72
C ILE A 133 3.98 -6.19 11.52
N HIS A 134 5.13 -5.60 11.24
CA HIS A 134 5.55 -4.37 11.87
C HIS A 134 5.23 -3.15 11.01
N THR A 135 4.92 -2.03 11.66
CA THR A 135 4.85 -0.74 10.98
C THR A 135 6.16 0.00 11.15
N PRO A 136 6.71 0.57 10.07
CA PRO A 136 7.94 1.33 10.13
C PRO A 136 7.76 2.64 10.90
N PHE A 137 8.88 3.30 11.17
CA PHE A 137 8.88 4.60 11.83
C PHE A 137 8.34 5.68 10.89
N GLN A 138 7.62 6.61 11.50
CA GLN A 138 7.03 7.75 10.84
C GLN A 138 7.56 9.03 11.47
N ARG A 139 7.85 10.02 10.63
CA ARG A 139 8.19 11.38 11.07
C ARG A 139 6.89 12.15 11.20
N LYS A 140 6.71 12.78 12.36
CA LYS A 140 5.60 13.68 12.62
C LYS A 140 5.89 15.05 12.02
N VAL A 141 5.06 15.48 11.06
CA VAL A 141 5.15 16.77 10.38
C VAL A 141 3.86 17.56 10.65
N PHE A 142 4.00 18.82 11.04
CA PHE A 142 2.85 19.66 11.43
C PHE A 142 2.35 20.51 10.26
N ALA A 143 1.03 20.62 10.12
CA ALA A 143 0.39 21.48 9.12
C ALA A 143 0.10 22.92 9.61
N GLY A 144 0.95 23.47 10.47
CA GLY A 144 0.69 24.76 11.14
C GLY A 144 0.54 24.67 12.67
N CYS A 145 0.68 25.82 13.36
CA CYS A 145 0.32 25.94 14.79
C CYS A 145 -1.21 25.82 14.95
N GLY A 146 -1.68 24.60 15.25
CA GLY A 146 -3.11 24.26 15.36
C GLY A 146 -3.65 23.41 14.20
N GLY A 147 -2.81 23.09 13.21
CA GLY A 147 -3.15 22.16 12.12
C GLY A 147 -3.03 20.69 12.53
N PRO A 148 -3.58 19.77 11.71
CA PRO A 148 -3.39 18.33 11.93
C PRO A 148 -1.90 17.95 11.86
N LEU A 149 -1.54 16.96 12.66
CA LEU A 149 -0.25 16.29 12.61
C LEU A 149 -0.31 15.20 11.53
N TYR A 150 0.65 15.20 10.62
CA TYR A 150 0.78 14.17 9.59
C TYR A 150 1.95 13.25 9.90
N ASP A 151 1.71 11.96 9.79
CA ASP A 151 2.74 10.95 9.88
C ASP A 151 3.30 10.65 8.49
N ILE A 152 4.57 10.99 8.28
CA ILE A 152 5.29 10.71 7.04
C ILE A 152 6.17 9.49 7.21
N PRO A 153 5.89 8.38 6.50
CA PRO A 153 6.76 7.21 6.55
C PRO A 153 8.06 7.53 5.80
N TYR A 154 9.21 7.36 6.47
CA TYR A 154 10.53 7.53 5.85
C TYR A 154 11.23 6.18 5.60
N SER A 155 10.60 5.08 6.01
CA SER A 155 10.99 3.72 5.68
C SER A 155 9.74 2.85 5.47
N SER A 156 9.95 1.66 4.92
CA SER A 156 8.93 0.65 4.70
C SER A 156 9.36 -0.67 5.33
N TYR A 157 8.42 -1.40 5.92
CA TYR A 157 8.62 -2.76 6.42
C TYR A 157 8.11 -3.77 5.40
N LYS A 158 8.97 -4.65 4.90
CA LYS A 158 8.63 -5.52 3.78
C LYS A 158 7.97 -6.79 4.29
N ILE A 159 6.77 -7.09 3.78
CA ILE A 159 6.13 -8.39 3.96
C ILE A 159 6.03 -9.12 2.63
N ARG A 160 5.84 -10.44 2.69
CA ARG A 160 5.41 -11.24 1.56
C ARG A 160 3.99 -11.75 1.81
N LEU A 161 3.14 -11.56 0.81
CA LEU A 161 1.79 -12.12 0.77
C LEU A 161 1.68 -12.90 -0.56
N PHE A 162 1.67 -14.22 -0.44
CA PHE A 162 1.88 -15.18 -1.54
C PHE A 162 3.26 -15.00 -2.20
N GLU A 163 3.31 -14.75 -3.52
CA GLU A 163 4.55 -14.49 -4.26
C GLU A 163 4.85 -12.99 -4.40
N SER A 164 3.97 -12.11 -3.91
CA SER A 164 4.11 -10.66 -4.04
C SER A 164 4.66 -10.04 -2.76
N GLU A 165 5.49 -9.02 -2.94
CA GLU A 165 6.14 -8.31 -1.85
C GLU A 165 5.49 -6.95 -1.64
N TYR A 166 5.14 -6.64 -0.39
CA TYR A 166 4.43 -5.42 -0.03
C TYR A 166 5.27 -4.63 0.99
N PRO A 167 5.79 -3.44 0.62
CA PRO A 167 6.52 -2.58 1.54
C PRO A 167 5.53 -1.79 2.42
N ILE A 168 5.13 -2.34 3.56
CA ILE A 168 4.19 -1.73 4.50
C ILE A 168 4.75 -0.43 5.08
N ILE A 169 3.95 0.64 5.04
CA ILE A 169 4.34 1.98 5.54
C ILE A 169 3.41 2.50 6.63
N ASN A 170 2.18 2.01 6.67
CA ASN A 170 1.19 2.39 7.67
C ASN A 170 0.11 1.31 7.79
N ASN A 171 -0.69 1.39 8.84
CA ASN A 171 -1.95 0.65 8.95
C ASN A 171 -3.01 1.54 9.61
N GLY A 172 -4.24 1.07 9.65
CA GLY A 172 -5.32 1.77 10.31
C GLY A 172 -6.64 1.05 10.13
N ALA A 173 -7.70 1.69 10.59
CA ALA A 173 -9.05 1.22 10.35
C ALA A 173 -10.03 2.37 10.16
N TYR A 174 -10.90 2.20 9.17
CA TYR A 174 -12.09 3.00 9.00
C TYR A 174 -13.20 2.47 9.88
N ARG A 175 -13.86 3.35 10.64
CA ARG A 175 -14.96 2.99 11.54
C ARG A 175 -16.19 3.83 11.26
N SER A 176 -17.29 3.16 10.99
CA SER A 176 -18.64 3.71 10.95
C SER A 176 -19.52 3.04 12.01
N LYS A 177 -20.81 3.38 12.06
CA LYS A 177 -21.74 2.72 12.99
C LYS A 177 -21.92 1.23 12.70
N ASP A 178 -21.81 0.85 11.43
CA ASP A 178 -22.21 -0.47 10.93
C ASP A 178 -21.05 -1.27 10.32
N GLN A 179 -19.89 -0.63 10.08
CA GLN A 179 -18.73 -1.27 9.47
C GLN A 179 -17.42 -0.83 10.12
N ASN A 180 -16.52 -1.79 10.28
CA ASN A 180 -15.11 -1.58 10.61
C ASN A 180 -14.29 -2.20 9.47
N ILE A 181 -13.46 -1.41 8.80
CA ILE A 181 -12.60 -1.87 7.70
C ILE A 181 -11.16 -1.54 8.08
N SER A 182 -10.42 -2.56 8.46
CA SER A 182 -9.00 -2.47 8.75
C SER A 182 -8.18 -2.53 7.45
N TYR A 183 -7.01 -1.90 7.44
CA TYR A 183 -6.16 -1.85 6.26
C TYR A 183 -4.68 -1.71 6.62
N PHE A 184 -3.84 -2.20 5.71
CA PHE A 184 -2.43 -1.83 5.61
C PHE A 184 -2.21 -0.95 4.38
N ILE A 185 -1.39 0.08 4.52
CA ILE A 185 -0.89 0.88 3.39
C ILE A 185 0.51 0.39 3.08
N TYR A 186 0.78 0.14 1.79
CA TYR A 186 2.11 -0.17 1.30
C TYR A 186 2.60 0.92 0.35
N GLY A 187 3.91 1.04 0.22
CA GLY A 187 4.58 1.92 -0.73
C GLY A 187 6.06 2.08 -0.43
N ILE A 188 6.81 2.62 -1.38
CA ILE A 188 8.26 2.86 -1.26
C ILE A 188 8.48 4.35 -1.00
N PRO A 189 8.77 4.76 0.25
CA PRO A 189 9.00 6.16 0.57
C PRO A 189 10.34 6.62 0.01
N ILE A 190 10.33 7.73 -0.72
CA ILE A 190 11.53 8.41 -1.20
C ILE A 190 11.60 9.74 -0.47
N TYR A 191 12.50 9.81 0.51
CA TYR A 191 12.74 11.03 1.28
C TYR A 191 14.07 11.66 0.86
N SER A 192 14.02 12.93 0.47
CA SER A 192 15.14 13.75 0.01
C SER A 192 15.29 14.96 0.93
N PRO A 193 15.96 14.77 2.10
CA PRO A 193 16.17 15.86 3.05
C PRO A 193 17.14 16.91 2.50
N ASP A 194 17.05 18.13 3.05
CA ASP A 194 18.01 19.23 2.83
C ASP A 194 18.27 19.52 1.33
N THR A 195 17.24 19.39 0.49
CA THR A 195 17.37 19.54 -0.96
C THR A 195 17.41 21.01 -1.36
N ILE A 196 18.56 21.47 -1.84
CA ILE A 196 18.79 22.86 -2.25
C ILE A 196 18.43 23.08 -3.71
N PHE A 197 17.61 24.09 -4.01
CA PHE A 197 17.27 24.54 -5.37
C PHE A 197 17.80 25.95 -5.65
N LYS A 198 18.23 26.17 -6.89
CA LYS A 198 18.40 27.52 -7.46
C LYS A 198 17.14 27.98 -8.16
N VAL A 199 16.89 29.29 -8.24
CA VAL A 199 15.80 29.83 -9.05
C VAL A 199 15.95 29.36 -10.52
N GLY A 200 14.89 28.76 -11.06
CA GLY A 200 14.87 28.11 -12.37
C GLY A 200 15.18 26.61 -12.35
N ASP A 201 15.70 26.06 -11.24
CA ASP A 201 15.98 24.64 -11.14
C ASP A 201 14.70 23.82 -11.21
N THR A 202 14.77 22.70 -11.92
CA THR A 202 13.73 21.67 -11.98
C THR A 202 14.33 20.33 -11.58
N ARG A 203 13.68 19.61 -10.67
CA ARG A 203 14.13 18.30 -10.17
C ARG A 203 12.99 17.31 -10.05
N VAL A 204 13.32 16.03 -10.16
CA VAL A 204 12.36 14.92 -10.16
C VAL A 204 12.46 14.14 -8.84
N PHE A 205 11.32 13.93 -8.19
CA PHE A 205 11.15 13.15 -6.96
C PHE A 205 10.06 12.10 -7.20
N GLY A 206 10.50 10.92 -7.60
CA GLY A 206 9.61 9.83 -7.99
C GLY A 206 8.71 10.20 -9.17
N TRP A 207 7.40 10.26 -8.94
CA TRP A 207 6.40 10.62 -9.95
C TRP A 207 6.13 12.13 -10.06
N TYR A 208 6.85 12.94 -9.28
CA TYR A 208 6.63 14.39 -9.17
C TYR A 208 7.84 15.17 -9.66
N THR A 209 7.58 16.28 -10.33
CA THR A 209 8.60 17.24 -10.74
C THR A 209 8.38 18.56 -10.00
N VAL A 210 9.42 19.06 -9.34
CA VAL A 210 9.40 20.32 -8.61
C VAL A 210 10.27 21.33 -9.34
N THR A 211 9.71 22.50 -9.63
CA THR A 211 10.45 23.65 -10.19
C THR A 211 10.39 24.81 -9.22
N LEU A 212 11.56 25.36 -8.88
CA LEU A 212 11.67 26.61 -8.15
C LEU A 212 11.55 27.77 -9.15
N LEU A 213 10.43 28.49 -9.12
CA LEU A 213 10.14 29.54 -10.09
C LEU A 213 10.78 30.88 -9.71
N ASP A 214 10.68 31.26 -8.43
CA ASP A 214 11.20 32.54 -7.93
C ASP A 214 11.33 32.53 -6.40
N ILE A 215 12.17 33.42 -5.86
CA ILE A 215 12.29 33.70 -4.44
C ILE A 215 12.14 35.21 -4.25
N HIS A 216 11.09 35.61 -3.54
CA HIS A 216 10.88 37.00 -3.17
C HIS A 216 11.44 37.27 -1.77
N SER A 217 12.38 38.21 -1.70
CA SER A 217 12.90 38.70 -0.43
C SER A 217 11.92 39.68 0.23
N PRO A 218 11.91 39.75 1.57
CA PRO A 218 11.13 40.75 2.29
C PRO A 218 11.62 42.15 1.92
N THR A 219 10.90 42.82 1.02
CA THR A 219 11.13 44.23 0.69
C THR A 219 9.94 45.07 1.12
N THR A 220 10.21 46.16 1.83
CA THR A 220 9.25 47.24 2.07
C THR A 220 9.15 48.08 0.80
N GLU A 221 8.37 47.67 -0.20
CA GLU A 221 8.16 48.48 -1.41
C GLU A 221 6.69 48.87 -1.64
N GLU A 222 6.49 50.11 -2.07
CA GLU A 222 5.20 50.70 -2.45
C GLU A 222 4.69 50.08 -3.76
N THR A 223 3.46 49.57 -3.74
CA THR A 223 2.84 48.80 -4.84
C THR A 223 2.46 49.65 -6.06
N SER A 224 2.71 49.16 -7.28
CA SER A 224 2.02 49.59 -8.51
C SER A 224 0.82 48.67 -8.82
N LYS A 225 -0.20 49.18 -9.54
CA LYS A 225 -1.53 48.55 -9.70
C LYS A 225 -1.59 47.34 -10.63
N ASP A 226 -0.53 47.04 -11.39
CA ASP A 226 -0.60 46.08 -12.51
C ASP A 226 0.05 44.72 -12.22
N ASP A 227 0.59 44.50 -11.02
CA ASP A 227 1.28 43.26 -10.67
C ASP A 227 0.35 42.28 -9.93
N LYS A 228 -0.05 41.22 -10.65
CA LYS A 228 -1.00 40.18 -10.19
C LYS A 228 -0.41 39.28 -9.09
N PHE A 229 0.90 39.35 -8.84
CA PHE A 229 1.60 38.52 -7.87
C PHE A 229 2.03 39.28 -6.59
N LYS A 230 1.70 40.57 -6.44
CA LYS A 230 2.05 41.37 -5.25
C LYS A 230 0.86 41.64 -4.32
N VAL A 231 1.13 41.62 -3.01
CA VAL A 231 0.16 41.85 -1.93
C VAL A 231 -0.24 43.34 -1.92
N LYS A 232 -1.56 43.63 -1.91
CA LYS A 232 -2.11 44.99 -1.74
C LYS A 232 -1.49 45.73 -0.55
N SER A 233 -1.06 46.97 -0.77
CA SER A 233 -0.45 47.85 0.23
C SER A 233 -1.35 48.07 1.44
N GLY A 234 -0.78 47.93 2.65
CA GLY A 234 -1.47 48.28 3.90
C GLY A 234 -1.08 47.50 5.17
N GLY A 235 -0.04 46.66 5.17
CA GLY A 235 0.39 45.95 6.39
C GLY A 235 1.90 45.91 6.55
N SER A 236 2.40 46.17 7.76
CA SER A 236 3.80 45.92 8.14
C SER A 236 4.03 44.41 8.21
N PHE A 237 4.81 43.86 7.28
CA PHE A 237 5.21 42.44 7.27
C PHE A 237 6.59 42.27 7.91
N SER A 238 6.72 41.28 8.79
CA SER A 238 8.00 40.84 9.36
C SER A 238 8.72 39.95 8.37
N GLY A 239 9.89 40.37 7.86
CA GLY A 239 11.06 39.54 7.49
C GLY A 239 10.94 38.22 6.70
N GLU A 240 9.78 37.83 6.17
CA GLU A 240 9.54 36.52 5.56
C GLU A 240 9.96 36.45 4.09
N TYR A 241 10.64 35.36 3.72
CA TYR A 241 10.84 35.00 2.31
C TYR A 241 9.59 34.31 1.77
N LYS A 242 9.24 34.61 0.51
CA LYS A 242 8.19 33.89 -0.21
C LYS A 242 8.77 33.17 -1.40
N VAL A 243 8.54 31.87 -1.48
CA VAL A 243 9.07 31.02 -2.52
C VAL A 243 7.95 30.52 -3.42
N TYR A 244 8.16 30.66 -4.73
CA TYR A 244 7.20 30.27 -5.74
C TYR A 244 7.60 28.92 -6.32
N LEU A 245 6.71 27.94 -6.18
CA LEU A 245 6.96 26.57 -6.61
C LEU A 245 5.93 26.15 -7.64
N ARG A 246 6.38 25.32 -8.60
CA ARG A 246 5.51 24.50 -9.43
C ARG A 246 5.76 23.04 -9.12
N VAL A 247 4.71 22.31 -8.78
CA VAL A 247 4.74 20.85 -8.64
C VAL A 247 3.91 20.25 -9.76
N SER A 248 4.49 19.35 -10.54
CA SER A 248 3.82 18.63 -11.62
C SER A 248 3.82 17.14 -11.35
N ASP A 249 2.68 16.48 -11.55
CA ASP A 249 2.58 15.02 -11.49
C ASP A 249 2.93 14.38 -12.85
N PHE A 250 3.05 13.05 -12.86
CA PHE A 250 3.33 12.24 -14.05
C PHE A 250 2.24 12.30 -15.12
N THR A 251 1.05 12.83 -14.79
CA THR A 251 -0.06 13.01 -15.74
C THR A 251 -0.01 14.37 -16.44
N GLY A 252 0.97 15.21 -16.09
CA GLY A 252 1.16 16.56 -16.64
C GLY A 252 0.29 17.61 -15.96
N LYS A 253 -0.40 17.29 -14.86
CA LYS A 253 -1.12 18.28 -14.05
C LYS A 253 -0.10 19.03 -13.19
N SER A 254 -0.08 20.35 -13.33
CA SER A 254 0.79 21.23 -12.56
C SER A 254 -0.01 22.11 -11.61
N ASN A 255 0.47 22.26 -10.39
CA ASN A 255 0.00 23.24 -9.42
C ASN A 255 1.13 24.22 -9.10
N GLU A 256 0.82 25.52 -9.19
CA GLU A 256 1.71 26.59 -8.76
C GLU A 256 1.19 27.17 -7.45
N PHE A 257 2.09 27.36 -6.48
CA PHE A 257 1.73 27.91 -5.17
C PHE A 257 2.90 28.67 -4.55
N ILE A 258 2.57 29.44 -3.52
CA ILE A 258 3.53 30.20 -2.74
C ILE A 258 3.75 29.47 -1.42
N MET A 259 5.01 29.32 -1.03
CA MET A 259 5.44 28.82 0.27
C MET A 259 6.09 29.96 1.04
N VAL A 260 5.70 30.14 2.30
CA VAL A 260 6.32 31.13 3.19
C VAL A 260 7.50 30.46 3.89
N MET A 261 8.66 31.13 3.92
CA MET A 261 9.89 30.62 4.50
C MET A 261 10.50 31.63 5.45
N ASP A 262 11.17 31.13 6.51
CA ASP A 262 12.00 31.93 7.42
C ASP A 262 11.29 33.14 8.06
N ALA A 263 10.18 32.95 8.78
CA ALA A 263 9.75 34.03 9.69
C ALA A 263 10.46 33.92 11.02
N ASN A 264 11.37 34.85 11.22
CA ASN A 264 11.90 35.15 12.53
C ASN A 264 10.83 35.90 13.35
N SER A 265 9.90 35.19 13.97
CA SER A 265 9.09 35.75 15.04
C SER A 265 9.32 35.03 16.35
N SER A 266 9.83 35.77 17.33
CA SER A 266 9.90 35.38 18.75
C SER A 266 8.52 35.10 19.38
N ARG A 267 7.43 35.19 18.59
CA ARG A 267 6.05 34.83 18.95
C ARG A 267 5.56 33.51 18.36
N CYS A 268 6.21 32.97 17.33
CA CYS A 268 5.94 31.62 16.80
C CYS A 268 6.34 30.52 17.80
N CYS A 269 7.17 30.86 18.79
CA CYS A 269 7.66 29.95 19.83
C CYS A 269 6.70 29.80 21.03
N THR A 270 5.39 29.64 20.82
CA THR A 270 4.53 29.09 21.90
C THR A 270 4.45 27.55 21.84
N CYS A 271 4.96 26.94 20.77
CA CYS A 271 5.04 25.48 20.54
C CYS A 271 6.42 24.88 20.86
N VAL A 272 7.09 25.38 21.91
CA VAL A 272 8.53 25.24 22.21
C VAL A 272 9.08 23.80 22.27
N GLY A 273 8.26 22.79 22.52
CA GLY A 273 8.70 21.39 22.57
C GLY A 273 8.75 20.65 21.23
N LEU A 274 8.29 21.28 20.14
CA LEU A 274 7.88 20.58 18.90
C LEU A 274 8.54 21.11 17.62
N CYS A 275 9.47 22.06 17.73
CA CYS A 275 10.24 22.57 16.61
C CYS A 275 11.45 21.65 16.31
N ASP A 276 11.68 21.31 15.04
CA ASP A 276 12.82 20.48 14.63
C ASP A 276 14.15 21.19 14.98
N PRO A 277 15.06 20.58 15.76
CA PRO A 277 16.35 21.18 16.12
C PRO A 277 17.32 21.32 14.93
N LYS A 278 17.04 20.70 13.77
CA LYS A 278 17.80 20.83 12.52
C LYS A 278 17.08 21.67 11.46
N GLY A 279 15.76 21.86 11.59
CA GLY A 279 14.96 22.69 10.68
C GLY A 279 15.06 24.16 11.06
N GLY A 280 15.16 25.03 10.06
CA GLY A 280 14.99 26.47 10.27
C GLY A 280 13.67 26.74 10.98
N TYR A 281 13.57 27.90 11.63
CA TYR A 281 12.34 28.42 12.24
C TYR A 281 11.29 28.77 11.16
N GLY A 282 11.00 27.84 10.25
CA GLY A 282 9.96 27.92 9.23
C GLY A 282 8.66 28.26 9.93
N SER A 283 8.18 29.45 9.64
CA SER A 283 7.16 30.10 10.45
C SER A 283 5.78 29.70 9.99
N PHE A 284 5.20 28.84 10.80
CA PHE A 284 3.79 28.66 11.00
C PHE A 284 3.00 29.98 10.89
N THR A 285 2.29 30.18 9.78
CA THR A 285 1.18 31.12 9.80
C THR A 285 -0.01 30.46 10.52
N THR A 286 -0.45 31.06 11.62
CA THR A 286 -1.64 30.60 12.39
C THR A 286 -2.94 30.87 11.65
N VAL A 287 -2.90 31.59 10.53
CA VAL A 287 -4.06 31.91 9.70
C VAL A 287 -3.59 31.99 8.25
N PRO A 288 -3.92 31.05 7.35
CA PRO A 288 -3.72 31.24 5.92
C PRO A 288 -4.60 32.42 5.50
N THR A 289 -4.04 33.63 5.51
CA THR A 289 -4.83 34.85 5.26
C THR A 289 -5.30 34.91 3.81
N ARG A 290 -4.83 33.98 2.94
CA ARG A 290 -5.19 33.83 1.52
C ARG A 290 -5.08 32.37 1.09
N GLN A 291 -5.97 31.93 0.18
CA GLN A 291 -6.07 30.55 -0.36
C GLN A 291 -4.84 30.05 -1.15
N TYR A 292 -3.76 30.83 -1.27
CA TYR A 292 -2.62 30.55 -2.16
C TYR A 292 -1.26 30.39 -1.43
N GLU A 293 -1.25 30.44 -0.10
CA GLU A 293 -0.06 30.28 0.74
C GLU A 293 -0.12 28.93 1.47
N ASN A 294 0.83 28.02 1.19
CA ASN A 294 0.91 26.68 1.77
C ASN A 294 2.15 26.54 2.66
N ASP A 295 1.99 25.92 3.82
CA ASP A 295 3.09 25.57 4.74
C ASP A 295 2.65 24.43 5.70
N PRO A 296 3.03 23.16 5.45
CA PRO A 296 3.68 22.57 4.27
C PRO A 296 2.69 22.31 3.11
N TYR A 297 3.20 21.92 1.92
CA TYR A 297 2.36 21.47 0.80
C TYR A 297 2.28 19.95 0.71
N PHE A 298 1.06 19.41 0.62
CA PHE A 298 0.78 17.98 0.54
C PHE A 298 -0.10 17.63 -0.65
N LEU A 299 0.15 16.44 -1.22
CA LEU A 299 -0.80 15.72 -2.06
C LEU A 299 -1.13 14.39 -1.40
N TYR A 300 -2.41 14.04 -1.38
CA TYR A 300 -2.90 12.80 -0.78
C TYR A 300 -3.52 11.90 -1.85
N GLU A 301 -3.29 10.60 -1.71
CA GLU A 301 -4.14 9.59 -2.30
C GLU A 301 -5.19 9.17 -1.28
N ARG A 302 -6.38 8.82 -1.76
CA ARG A 302 -7.48 8.33 -0.93
C ARG A 302 -8.07 7.06 -1.53
N GLY A 303 -8.23 6.04 -0.71
CA GLY A 303 -9.09 4.91 -1.05
C GLY A 303 -10.52 5.20 -0.61
N THR A 304 -11.46 5.20 -1.55
CA THR A 304 -12.87 5.39 -1.26
C THR A 304 -13.67 4.11 -1.50
N ARG A 305 -14.73 3.90 -0.70
CA ARG A 305 -15.71 2.85 -0.90
C ARG A 305 -17.12 3.44 -0.77
N VAL A 306 -18.07 2.85 -1.49
CA VAL A 306 -19.49 3.19 -1.31
C VAL A 306 -20.04 2.35 -0.17
N ILE A 307 -20.38 2.98 0.95
CA ILE A 307 -21.00 2.37 2.12
C ILE A 307 -22.38 2.99 2.28
N ASP A 308 -23.43 2.16 2.26
CA ASP A 308 -24.83 2.61 2.34
C ASP A 308 -25.23 3.69 1.32
N GLY A 309 -24.64 3.64 0.13
CA GLY A 309 -24.88 4.60 -0.95
C GLY A 309 -24.12 5.93 -0.82
N VAL A 310 -23.25 6.06 0.19
CA VAL A 310 -22.38 7.23 0.40
C VAL A 310 -20.93 6.84 0.10
N GLU A 311 -20.22 7.69 -0.64
CA GLU A 311 -18.77 7.52 -0.86
C GLU A 311 -18.00 7.96 0.38
N GLU A 312 -17.38 6.99 1.05
CA GLU A 312 -16.62 7.16 2.28
C GLU A 312 -15.12 6.99 1.99
N THR A 313 -14.28 7.81 2.61
CA THR A 313 -12.81 7.66 2.53
C THR A 313 -12.34 6.66 3.58
N ILE A 314 -11.90 5.49 3.14
CA ILE A 314 -11.42 4.39 4.00
C ILE A 314 -10.03 4.71 4.54
N TRP A 315 -9.15 5.19 3.68
CA TRP A 315 -7.80 5.61 4.06
C TRP A 315 -7.35 6.79 3.22
N ALA A 316 -6.40 7.54 3.77
CA ALA A 316 -5.71 8.61 3.09
C ALA A 316 -4.22 8.57 3.45
N ILE A 317 -3.35 8.70 2.46
CA ILE A 317 -1.90 8.70 2.66
C ILE A 317 -1.27 9.86 1.88
N PRO A 318 -0.33 10.61 2.45
CA PRO A 318 0.44 11.59 1.69
C PRO A 318 1.29 10.84 0.65
N VAL A 319 1.13 11.19 -0.62
CA VAL A 319 1.91 10.62 -1.73
C VAL A 319 3.01 11.57 -2.22
N PHE A 320 2.90 12.84 -1.84
CA PHE A 320 3.94 13.85 -2.02
C PHE A 320 3.83 14.88 -0.91
N TYR A 321 4.96 15.29 -0.35
CA TYR A 321 5.03 16.51 0.44
C TYR A 321 6.30 17.29 0.11
N ILE A 322 6.21 18.61 0.26
CA ILE A 322 7.36 19.50 0.26
C ILE A 322 7.22 20.51 1.40
N ASP A 323 8.28 20.65 2.16
CA ASP A 323 8.38 21.54 3.31
C ASP A 323 9.61 22.45 3.18
N GLY A 324 9.44 23.73 3.52
CA GLY A 324 10.45 24.77 3.34
C GLY A 324 11.34 24.90 4.57
N ILE A 325 12.65 24.68 4.40
CA ILE A 325 13.61 24.73 5.52
C ILE A 325 14.18 26.15 5.69
N LYS A 326 14.86 26.66 4.66
CA LYS A 326 15.52 27.98 4.72
C LYS A 326 15.83 28.56 3.34
N VAL A 327 15.98 29.88 3.29
CA VAL A 327 16.52 30.61 2.12
C VAL A 327 17.92 31.13 2.46
N PHE A 328 18.83 31.07 1.51
CA PHE A 328 20.18 31.64 1.67
C PHE A 328 20.71 32.20 0.36
N GLU A 329 21.69 33.10 0.49
CA GLU A 329 22.39 33.71 -0.64
C GLU A 329 23.69 32.94 -0.90
N GLY A 330 23.85 32.43 -2.13
CA GLY A 330 25.08 31.79 -2.58
C GLY A 330 26.22 32.79 -2.74
N ALA A 331 27.46 32.29 -2.83
CA ALA A 331 28.65 33.13 -3.03
C ALA A 331 28.62 33.95 -4.33
N ASP A 332 27.82 33.52 -5.31
CA ASP A 332 27.52 34.18 -6.59
C ASP A 332 26.36 35.20 -6.50
N LYS A 333 25.84 35.46 -5.30
CA LYS A 333 24.63 36.25 -5.03
C LYS A 333 23.32 35.64 -5.56
N SER A 334 23.32 34.36 -5.94
CA SER A 334 22.08 33.67 -6.28
C SER A 334 21.28 33.37 -5.02
N LEU A 335 19.97 33.58 -5.05
CA LEU A 335 19.07 33.13 -3.99
C LEU A 335 18.81 31.63 -4.17
N LEU A 336 18.94 30.91 -3.06
CA LEU A 336 18.79 29.46 -2.97
C LEU A 336 17.75 29.14 -1.90
N ALA A 337 16.95 28.12 -2.12
CA ALA A 337 16.00 27.61 -1.14
C ALA A 337 16.26 26.13 -0.86
N GLU A 338 16.14 25.74 0.41
CA GLU A 338 16.32 24.37 0.87
C GLU A 338 15.00 23.80 1.34
N PHE A 339 14.71 22.57 0.91
CA PHE A 339 13.45 21.89 1.16
C PHE A 339 13.66 20.46 1.66
N ASP A 340 12.76 20.01 2.51
CA ASP A 340 12.50 18.59 2.71
C ASP A 340 11.48 18.15 1.66
N VAL A 341 11.84 17.17 0.84
CA VAL A 341 10.95 16.64 -0.20
C VAL A 341 10.70 15.16 0.02
N TYR A 342 9.46 14.75 -0.15
CA TYR A 342 9.05 13.35 -0.08
C TYR A 342 8.11 13.00 -1.22
N SER A 343 8.27 11.78 -1.71
CA SER A 343 7.36 11.18 -2.67
C SER A 343 7.20 9.70 -2.37
N LEU A 344 6.05 9.16 -2.75
CA LEU A 344 5.74 7.75 -2.59
C LEU A 344 5.67 7.06 -3.97
N LYS A 345 6.27 5.87 -4.08
CA LYS A 345 6.18 4.99 -5.27
C LYS A 345 5.49 3.68 -4.94
N ASP A 346 4.95 3.03 -5.96
CA ASP A 346 4.39 1.67 -5.93
C ASP A 346 3.52 1.42 -4.69
N TYR A 347 2.60 2.37 -4.46
CA TYR A 347 1.77 2.43 -3.28
C TYR A 347 0.35 1.93 -3.52
N GLY A 348 -0.31 1.55 -2.44
CA GLY A 348 -1.70 1.14 -2.41
C GLY A 348 -2.09 0.68 -1.01
N ALA A 349 -3.21 -0.03 -0.93
CA ALA A 349 -3.70 -0.58 0.32
C ALA A 349 -4.07 -2.06 0.19
N ILE A 350 -3.82 -2.81 1.26
CA ILE A 350 -4.39 -4.13 1.51
C ILE A 350 -5.53 -3.89 2.48
N GLU A 351 -6.76 -4.05 2.02
CA GLU A 351 -7.97 -3.77 2.79
C GLU A 351 -8.71 -5.05 3.12
N GLU A 352 -9.40 -5.06 4.24
CA GLU A 352 -10.33 -6.14 4.54
C GLU A 352 -11.39 -6.28 3.45
N THR A 353 -11.70 -7.54 3.18
CA THR A 353 -12.74 -7.94 2.24
C THR A 353 -13.69 -8.89 2.95
N PRO A 354 -15.02 -8.76 2.77
CA PRO A 354 -15.98 -9.73 3.24
C PRO A 354 -16.11 -10.90 2.26
N CYS A 355 -16.68 -12.03 2.68
CA CYS A 355 -16.94 -13.16 1.77
C CYS A 355 -17.94 -12.85 0.66
N CYS A 356 -18.78 -11.82 0.79
CA CYS A 356 -19.64 -11.37 -0.31
C CYS A 356 -18.89 -10.59 -1.41
N MET A 357 -17.65 -10.17 -1.14
CA MET A 357 -16.72 -9.55 -2.08
C MET A 357 -15.33 -10.15 -1.83
N PRO A 358 -15.13 -11.44 -2.14
CA PRO A 358 -13.95 -12.19 -1.72
C PRO A 358 -12.66 -11.59 -2.29
N PHE A 359 -11.57 -11.69 -1.52
CA PHE A 359 -10.24 -11.26 -1.91
C PHE A 359 -9.66 -12.09 -3.06
N VAL A 360 -9.92 -13.40 -3.04
CA VAL A 360 -9.51 -14.35 -4.08
C VAL A 360 -10.67 -15.29 -4.35
N THR A 361 -11.02 -15.49 -5.62
CA THR A 361 -12.13 -16.38 -6.05
C THR A 361 -11.67 -17.65 -6.75
N TYR A 362 -10.35 -17.85 -6.86
CA TYR A 362 -9.78 -19.01 -7.52
C TYR A 362 -8.67 -19.64 -6.67
N PRO A 363 -8.74 -20.94 -6.38
CA PRO A 363 -9.74 -21.91 -6.85
C PRO A 363 -11.04 -21.92 -6.02
N ASN A 364 -11.03 -21.35 -4.82
CA ASN A 364 -12.19 -21.16 -3.97
C ASN A 364 -12.28 -19.68 -3.55
N ASP A 365 -13.42 -19.28 -2.99
CA ASP A 365 -13.62 -17.95 -2.45
C ASP A 365 -12.96 -17.83 -1.06
N TYR A 366 -12.07 -16.85 -0.91
CA TYR A 366 -11.40 -16.48 0.33
C TYR A 366 -11.62 -15.00 0.61
N ASN A 367 -11.90 -14.66 1.86
CA ASN A 367 -11.89 -13.28 2.31
C ASN A 367 -10.51 -12.92 2.88
N LEU A 368 -10.33 -11.64 3.19
CA LEU A 368 -9.13 -11.11 3.84
C LEU A 368 -9.56 -10.35 5.09
N THR A 369 -9.03 -10.73 6.24
CA THR A 369 -9.24 -10.05 7.52
C THR A 369 -7.92 -9.55 8.07
N ILE A 370 -7.94 -8.40 8.72
CA ILE A 370 -6.77 -7.77 9.32
C ILE A 370 -7.04 -7.62 10.81
N SER A 371 -6.16 -8.21 11.62
CA SER A 371 -6.33 -8.24 13.07
C SER A 371 -5.07 -7.77 13.79
N ASN A 372 -5.25 -7.44 15.06
CA ASN A 372 -4.16 -7.20 16.00
C ASN A 372 -4.15 -8.38 16.98
N LEU A 373 -3.40 -9.43 16.65
CA LEU A 373 -3.26 -10.60 17.53
C LEU A 373 -2.35 -10.33 18.72
N TRP A 374 -1.69 -9.17 18.75
CA TRP A 374 -0.83 -8.78 19.84
C TRP A 374 -1.66 -8.30 21.05
N GLU A 375 -2.92 -7.90 20.90
CA GLU A 375 -3.78 -7.39 21.99
C GLU A 375 -4.94 -8.31 22.34
N ASP A 376 -4.63 -9.40 23.06
CA ASP A 376 -5.52 -9.84 24.13
C ASP A 376 -4.83 -9.52 25.47
N ILE A 377 -4.63 -8.22 25.76
CA ILE A 377 -3.99 -7.73 26.99
C ILE A 377 -4.82 -8.10 28.24
N VAL A 378 -6.11 -8.39 28.07
CA VAL A 378 -6.97 -8.96 29.11
C VAL A 378 -6.40 -10.28 29.65
N ALA A 379 -5.64 -11.03 28.82
CA ALA A 379 -4.99 -12.28 29.23
C ALA A 379 -3.67 -12.09 30.02
N LEU A 380 -3.09 -10.88 30.08
CA LEU A 380 -1.77 -10.64 30.68
C LEU A 380 -1.79 -10.14 32.13
N GLY A 381 -2.95 -9.81 32.69
CA GLY A 381 -3.10 -9.34 34.08
C GLY A 381 -2.83 -7.85 34.31
N VAL A 382 -3.01 -7.40 35.56
CA VAL A 382 -2.80 -5.99 35.98
C VAL A 382 -1.72 -5.94 37.04
N ASP A 383 -0.61 -5.25 36.76
CA ASP A 383 0.45 -4.97 37.75
C ASP A 383 -0.03 -3.92 38.75
N ILE A 384 -0.53 -4.40 39.89
CA ILE A 384 -1.13 -3.57 40.94
C ILE A 384 -0.07 -3.05 41.93
N ASN A 385 1.10 -3.70 41.97
CA ASN A 385 2.17 -3.37 42.91
C ASN A 385 3.18 -2.36 42.33
N LEU A 386 3.05 -2.05 41.03
CA LEU A 386 3.86 -1.10 40.26
C LEU A 386 5.34 -1.49 40.17
N ASP A 387 5.66 -2.77 40.31
CA ASP A 387 7.03 -3.28 40.26
C ASP A 387 7.52 -3.56 38.83
N GLY A 388 6.63 -3.47 37.85
CA GLY A 388 6.91 -3.69 36.43
C GLY A 388 6.69 -5.13 35.97
N ASN A 389 6.38 -6.07 36.86
CA ASN A 389 6.10 -7.47 36.57
C ASN A 389 4.64 -7.81 36.93
N VAL A 390 4.04 -8.75 36.20
CA VAL A 390 2.72 -9.29 36.55
C VAL A 390 2.91 -10.65 37.21
N SER A 391 2.65 -10.72 38.50
CA SER A 391 2.63 -11.97 39.25
C SER A 391 1.47 -12.89 38.83
N PRO A 392 1.53 -14.20 39.12
CA PRO A 392 0.42 -15.13 38.85
C PRO A 392 -0.90 -14.73 39.52
N GLU A 393 -0.84 -13.99 40.63
CA GLU A 393 -2.03 -13.44 41.30
C GLU A 393 -2.60 -12.23 40.56
N GLU A 394 -1.73 -11.37 40.02
CA GLU A 394 -2.09 -10.20 39.20
C GLU A 394 -2.67 -10.58 37.82
N GLN A 395 -2.29 -11.74 37.29
CA GLN A 395 -2.89 -12.36 36.10
C GLN A 395 -4.33 -12.83 36.29
N GLN A 396 -4.74 -13.10 37.53
CA GLN A 396 -6.08 -13.61 37.84
C GLN A 396 -7.08 -12.50 38.18
N ILE A 397 -6.65 -11.23 38.17
CA ILE A 397 -7.53 -10.09 38.42
C ILE A 397 -8.43 -9.91 37.20
N PRO A 398 -9.75 -10.09 37.33
CA PRO A 398 -10.65 -9.98 36.19
C PRO A 398 -10.77 -8.51 35.75
N VAL A 399 -10.41 -8.26 34.51
CA VAL A 399 -10.56 -6.96 33.82
C VAL A 399 -11.77 -7.07 32.91
N TYR A 400 -12.71 -6.14 33.02
CA TYR A 400 -13.92 -6.13 32.19
C TYR A 400 -13.92 -4.92 31.25
N GLU A 401 -14.21 -5.16 29.99
CA GLU A 401 -14.58 -4.12 29.03
C GLU A 401 -16.04 -3.73 29.26
N ALA A 402 -16.30 -2.46 29.57
CA ALA A 402 -17.66 -1.96 29.69
C ALA A 402 -18.07 -1.24 28.40
N THR A 403 -19.03 -1.80 27.67
CA THR A 403 -19.76 -1.10 26.61
C THR A 403 -20.93 -0.34 27.24
N GLY A 404 -20.76 0.96 27.55
CA GLY A 404 -21.88 1.83 27.87
C GLY A 404 -21.64 2.91 28.94
N GLU A 405 -21.91 4.15 28.54
CA GLU A 405 -22.37 5.36 29.27
C GLU A 405 -21.93 5.74 30.70
N GLU A 406 -21.08 5.01 31.42
CA GLU A 406 -20.54 5.48 32.70
C GLU A 406 -19.10 5.98 32.56
N CYS A 407 -18.96 7.29 32.30
CA CYS A 407 -17.68 8.01 32.23
C CYS A 407 -16.97 8.15 33.61
N ASN A 408 -16.94 7.11 34.45
CA ASN A 408 -16.25 7.14 35.74
C ASN A 408 -15.46 5.85 35.99
N ALA A 409 -14.40 5.64 35.22
CA ALA A 409 -13.32 4.76 35.66
C ALA A 409 -12.48 5.50 36.72
N SER A 410 -12.69 5.18 37.99
CA SER A 410 -11.78 5.57 39.07
C SER A 410 -11.28 4.32 39.78
N ILE A 411 -9.97 4.07 39.75
CA ILE A 411 -9.33 3.05 40.59
C ILE A 411 -9.31 3.60 42.02
N LYS A 412 -10.22 3.13 42.87
CA LYS A 412 -10.19 3.44 44.30
C LYS A 412 -9.35 2.39 45.03
N PHE A 413 -8.16 2.79 45.46
CA PHE A 413 -7.43 2.05 46.49
C PHE A 413 -8.05 2.32 47.88
N PRO A 414 -8.19 1.33 48.78
CA PRO A 414 -7.93 -0.10 48.64
C PRO A 414 -9.23 -0.95 48.59
N PHE A 415 -9.20 -2.09 47.86
CA PHE A 415 -10.25 -3.14 47.74
C PHE A 415 -11.54 -2.71 46.98
N PRO A 416 -12.57 -3.54 46.67
CA PRO A 416 -12.79 -4.99 46.50
C PRO A 416 -13.63 -5.28 45.21
N SER A 417 -13.22 -4.79 44.03
CA SER A 417 -14.05 -4.87 42.81
C SER A 417 -13.22 -4.95 41.52
N PRO A 418 -13.82 -5.42 40.42
CA PRO A 418 -13.13 -5.54 39.14
C PRO A 418 -12.62 -4.22 38.57
N VAL A 419 -11.58 -4.31 37.74
CA VAL A 419 -11.02 -3.16 37.03
C VAL A 419 -11.79 -2.98 35.71
N TYR A 420 -12.28 -1.76 35.47
CA TYR A 420 -12.98 -1.37 34.24
C TYR A 420 -12.14 -0.35 33.47
N ILE A 421 -11.89 -0.62 32.19
CA ILE A 421 -11.15 0.28 31.28
C ILE A 421 -12.17 1.14 30.51
N ASN A 422 -11.96 2.47 30.48
CA ASN A 422 -12.87 3.44 29.85
C ASN A 422 -12.23 3.99 28.54
N PRO A 423 -12.97 4.10 27.42
CA PRO A 423 -12.50 4.58 26.10
C PRO A 423 -12.24 6.10 26.03
N GLY A 424 -11.54 6.65 27.02
CA GLY A 424 -11.05 8.03 26.96
C GLY A 424 -12.13 9.11 26.91
N LYS A 425 -11.68 10.34 26.62
CA LYS A 425 -12.49 11.58 26.72
C LYS A 425 -13.35 11.83 25.47
N ASP A 426 -13.05 11.15 24.37
CA ASP A 426 -13.70 11.30 23.07
C ASP A 426 -14.80 10.25 22.80
N ARG A 427 -14.98 9.29 23.72
CA ARG A 427 -15.95 8.18 23.63
C ARG A 427 -15.70 7.27 22.42
N ARG A 428 -14.45 7.16 21.94
CA ARG A 428 -14.08 6.34 20.78
C ARG A 428 -13.05 5.30 21.20
N TYR A 429 -13.36 4.02 20.99
CA TYR A 429 -12.41 2.94 21.24
C TYR A 429 -11.16 3.09 20.35
N GLY A 430 -9.96 2.94 20.89
CA GLY A 430 -8.72 2.80 20.11
C GLY A 430 -8.15 4.10 19.55
N THR A 431 -8.42 5.24 20.19
CA THR A 431 -7.59 6.43 20.00
C THR A 431 -6.41 6.39 20.98
N CYS A 432 -5.26 6.93 20.59
CA CYS A 432 -4.03 6.95 21.41
C CYS A 432 -4.13 7.77 22.71
N ASP A 433 -5.34 8.22 23.09
CA ASP A 433 -5.63 9.07 24.23
C ASP A 433 -6.17 8.26 25.44
N ASP A 434 -6.26 6.94 25.31
CA ASP A 434 -6.82 6.01 26.30
C ASP A 434 -5.77 5.59 27.37
N PHE A 435 -5.30 6.56 28.15
CA PHE A 435 -4.44 6.29 29.31
C PHE A 435 -5.27 6.07 30.59
N LEU A 436 -5.10 4.91 31.23
CA LEU A 436 -5.11 4.80 32.69
C LEU A 436 -4.03 3.80 33.12
N ASP A 437 -2.75 4.15 32.92
CA ASP A 437 -1.64 3.51 33.65
C ASP A 437 -1.25 4.39 34.84
N ILE A 438 -1.10 3.77 36.01
CA ILE A 438 -0.82 4.45 37.28
C ILE A 438 0.62 4.98 37.31
N ASN A 439 1.51 4.54 36.41
CA ASN A 439 2.90 4.97 36.34
C ASN A 439 3.30 5.45 34.92
N SER A 440 3.39 6.76 34.74
CA SER A 440 3.83 7.41 33.49
C SER A 440 5.27 7.10 33.06
N SER A 441 6.07 6.47 33.92
CA SER A 441 7.49 6.17 33.68
C SER A 441 7.72 4.83 32.97
N HIS A 442 6.71 3.96 32.93
CA HIS A 442 6.74 2.65 32.28
C HIS A 442 5.42 2.39 31.53
N PRO A 443 5.14 3.14 30.45
CA PRO A 443 3.88 3.00 29.72
C PRO A 443 3.79 1.60 29.09
N ARG A 444 2.81 0.79 29.52
CA ARG A 444 2.52 -0.53 28.93
C ARG A 444 1.38 -0.52 27.90
N PHE A 445 0.72 0.62 27.72
CA PHE A 445 -0.35 0.77 26.73
C PHE A 445 0.22 0.85 25.31
N LYS A 446 -0.18 -0.12 24.51
CA LYS A 446 0.35 -0.43 23.20
C LYS A 446 -0.21 0.51 22.14
N LYS A 447 0.54 0.74 21.06
CA LYS A 447 -0.04 1.23 19.82
C LYS A 447 -1.06 0.20 19.32
N CYS A 448 -2.25 0.66 18.95
CA CYS A 448 -3.21 -0.11 18.14
C CYS A 448 -2.58 -0.40 16.76
N ASN A 449 -1.67 -1.38 16.71
CA ASN A 449 -0.95 -1.72 15.51
C ASN A 449 -1.50 -3.05 15.00
N TYR A 450 -2.20 -3.01 13.86
CA TYR A 450 -2.54 -4.24 13.17
C TYR A 450 -1.27 -4.97 12.77
N ASP A 451 -1.20 -6.27 13.07
CA ASP A 451 0.02 -7.07 12.94
C ASP A 451 -0.21 -8.37 12.18
N THR A 452 -1.45 -8.63 11.73
CA THR A 452 -1.83 -9.90 11.13
C THR A 452 -2.73 -9.69 9.93
N ILE A 453 -2.44 -10.41 8.84
CA ILE A 453 -3.30 -10.57 7.67
C ILE A 453 -3.69 -12.05 7.57
N ASP A 454 -4.99 -12.32 7.59
CA ASP A 454 -5.55 -13.66 7.41
C ASP A 454 -6.34 -13.72 6.11
N VAL A 455 -6.09 -14.74 5.30
CA VAL A 455 -6.85 -15.09 4.10
C VAL A 455 -7.63 -16.37 4.41
N ILE A 456 -8.95 -16.24 4.56
CA ILE A 456 -9.80 -17.24 5.22
C ILE A 456 -10.84 -17.77 4.22
N LEU A 457 -11.02 -19.09 4.19
CA LEU A 457 -11.99 -19.76 3.33
C LEU A 457 -13.43 -19.29 3.63
N CYS A 458 -14.16 -18.88 2.59
CA CYS A 458 -15.51 -18.35 2.71
C CYS A 458 -16.60 -19.41 2.73
N ASP A 459 -16.49 -20.40 1.86
CA ASP A 459 -17.54 -21.39 1.64
C ASP A 459 -17.10 -22.78 2.05
N LYS A 460 -18.08 -23.62 2.34
CA LYS A 460 -17.84 -25.04 2.57
C LYS A 460 -17.26 -25.67 1.29
N ILE A 461 -16.19 -26.44 1.45
CA ILE A 461 -15.70 -27.38 0.45
C ILE A 461 -16.25 -28.76 0.82
N ASP A 462 -17.14 -29.26 -0.03
CA ASP A 462 -17.81 -30.56 0.10
C ASP A 462 -17.05 -31.59 -0.73
N LEU A 463 -16.43 -32.58 -0.08
CA LEU A 463 -15.61 -33.58 -0.76
C LEU A 463 -16.39 -34.90 -0.90
N THR A 464 -16.40 -35.44 -2.12
CA THR A 464 -17.02 -36.73 -2.40
C THR A 464 -16.09 -37.89 -2.04
N CYS A 465 -16.63 -38.94 -1.41
CA CYS A 465 -15.82 -40.06 -0.93
C CYS A 465 -15.32 -41.00 -2.02
N CYS A 466 -14.25 -41.74 -1.68
CA CYS A 466 -13.67 -42.90 -2.37
C CYS A 466 -12.35 -42.74 -3.15
N ASP A 467 -11.68 -41.59 -3.15
CA ASP A 467 -10.32 -41.43 -3.72
C ASP A 467 -9.55 -40.32 -3.01
N PRO A 468 -8.20 -40.30 -3.06
CA PRO A 468 -7.42 -39.19 -2.55
C PRO A 468 -7.88 -37.85 -3.15
N GLN A 469 -8.21 -36.89 -2.28
CA GLN A 469 -8.75 -35.59 -2.68
C GLN A 469 -7.67 -34.52 -2.65
N VAL A 470 -7.80 -33.52 -3.51
CA VAL A 470 -6.91 -32.38 -3.57
C VAL A 470 -7.68 -31.11 -3.28
N VAL A 471 -7.29 -30.42 -2.21
CA VAL A 471 -7.77 -29.07 -1.90
C VAL A 471 -6.64 -28.08 -2.10
N TYR A 472 -6.95 -26.93 -2.67
CA TYR A 472 -5.99 -25.88 -2.95
C TYR A 472 -6.24 -24.69 -2.04
N GLY A 473 -5.16 -24.15 -1.48
CA GLY A 473 -5.18 -22.89 -0.76
C GLY A 473 -5.42 -21.69 -1.69
N PRO A 474 -5.53 -20.47 -1.12
CA PRO A 474 -5.73 -19.24 -1.88
C PRO A 474 -4.66 -19.07 -2.97
N LYS A 475 -5.09 -18.70 -4.19
CA LYS A 475 -4.24 -18.56 -5.39
C LYS A 475 -3.41 -19.81 -5.75
N ASN A 476 -3.80 -21.00 -5.29
CA ASN A 476 -2.99 -22.23 -5.37
C ASN A 476 -1.60 -22.10 -4.71
N TYR A 477 -1.46 -21.21 -3.71
CA TYR A 477 -0.18 -20.94 -3.05
C TYR A 477 0.36 -22.16 -2.29
N PHE A 478 -0.54 -23.03 -1.83
CA PHE A 478 -0.25 -24.35 -1.30
C PHE A 478 -1.38 -25.31 -1.67
N LYS A 479 -1.13 -26.60 -1.47
CA LYS A 479 -2.04 -27.71 -1.77
C LYS A 479 -2.12 -28.63 -0.56
N ILE A 480 -3.30 -29.19 -0.32
CA ILE A 480 -3.60 -30.20 0.69
C ILE A 480 -4.05 -31.46 -0.06
N ASP A 481 -3.23 -32.50 -0.02
CA ASP A 481 -3.55 -33.84 -0.49
C ASP A 481 -4.14 -34.65 0.68
N ILE A 482 -5.37 -35.10 0.55
CA ILE A 482 -6.02 -36.01 1.50
C ILE A 482 -5.79 -37.42 0.98
N LEU A 483 -4.86 -38.16 1.59
CA LEU A 483 -4.37 -39.44 1.08
C LEU A 483 -5.25 -40.62 1.54
N ASP A 484 -5.93 -40.46 2.67
CA ASP A 484 -6.89 -41.42 3.21
C ASP A 484 -8.18 -40.69 3.60
N SER A 485 -9.05 -40.46 2.61
CA SER A 485 -10.27 -39.65 2.79
C SER A 485 -11.43 -40.41 3.42
N ASN A 486 -11.29 -41.73 3.60
CA ASN A 486 -12.33 -42.55 4.21
C ASN A 486 -12.16 -42.52 5.73
N TYR A 487 -12.76 -41.53 6.40
CA TYR A 487 -12.78 -41.43 7.86
C TYR A 487 -13.61 -42.56 8.48
N LYS A 488 -13.07 -43.79 8.53
CA LYS A 488 -13.67 -44.87 9.31
C LYS A 488 -12.98 -44.92 10.66
N GLN A 489 -13.61 -44.32 11.67
CA GLN A 489 -13.22 -44.47 13.09
C GLN A 489 -13.22 -45.94 13.59
N LYS A 490 -13.43 -46.94 12.72
CA LYS A 490 -13.56 -48.38 13.01
C LYS A 490 -12.23 -49.16 12.97
N ASP A 491 -11.19 -48.72 12.28
CA ASP A 491 -9.91 -49.42 12.16
C ASP A 491 -8.75 -48.78 12.94
N GLY A 492 -8.94 -47.55 13.44
CA GLY A 492 -8.01 -46.87 14.36
C GLY A 492 -6.86 -46.12 13.69
N ASN A 493 -6.87 -46.02 12.35
CA ASN A 493 -5.91 -45.23 11.59
C ASN A 493 -6.64 -43.96 11.13
N GLY A 494 -6.39 -42.83 11.78
CA GLY A 494 -7.02 -41.54 11.41
C GLY A 494 -6.60 -41.04 10.03
N ILE A 495 -7.01 -39.82 9.66
CA ILE A 495 -6.79 -39.21 8.35
C ILE A 495 -5.30 -39.00 8.09
N GLU A 496 -4.88 -39.28 6.85
CA GLU A 496 -3.55 -38.92 6.34
C GLU A 496 -3.64 -37.72 5.37
N LEU A 497 -2.84 -36.69 5.64
CA LEU A 497 -2.76 -35.46 4.87
C LEU A 497 -1.32 -35.17 4.43
N GLU A 498 -1.14 -34.63 3.24
CA GLU A 498 0.12 -34.02 2.80
C GLU A 498 -0.13 -32.57 2.39
N VAL A 499 0.54 -31.63 3.05
CA VAL A 499 0.50 -30.21 2.67
C VAL A 499 1.76 -29.88 1.90
N SER A 500 1.62 -29.35 0.69
CA SER A 500 2.73 -29.06 -0.20
C SER A 500 2.68 -27.65 -0.80
N GLN A 501 3.85 -27.11 -1.10
CA GLN A 501 4.02 -25.82 -1.78
C GLN A 501 5.13 -25.93 -2.82
N LYS A 502 4.87 -25.37 -4.00
CA LYS A 502 5.86 -25.23 -5.07
C LYS A 502 6.47 -23.84 -4.99
N LYS A 503 7.79 -23.77 -4.91
CA LYS A 503 8.54 -22.51 -4.87
C LYS A 503 9.53 -22.45 -6.03
N SER A 504 9.61 -21.29 -6.68
CA SER A 504 10.62 -21.04 -7.71
C SER A 504 12.03 -21.10 -7.09
N LYS A 505 12.86 -22.04 -7.54
CA LYS A 505 14.24 -22.24 -7.06
C LYS A 505 15.27 -21.50 -7.91
N LEU A 506 15.08 -21.50 -9.23
CA LEU A 506 16.04 -20.92 -10.17
C LEU A 506 15.30 -20.26 -11.32
N TYR A 507 15.68 -19.02 -11.58
CA TYR A 507 15.29 -18.31 -12.78
C TYR A 507 16.45 -18.41 -13.77
N LEU A 508 16.29 -19.23 -14.80
CA LEU A 508 17.21 -19.21 -15.94
C LEU A 508 16.76 -18.08 -16.85
N PHE A 509 17.58 -17.04 -16.93
CA PHE A 509 17.39 -15.96 -17.88
C PHE A 509 18.38 -16.13 -19.01
N TYR A 510 17.86 -16.26 -20.22
CA TYR A 510 18.65 -16.00 -21.41
C TYR A 510 17.81 -15.15 -22.35
N ASP A 511 18.44 -14.09 -22.84
CA ASP A 511 17.83 -13.22 -23.82
C ASP A 511 17.87 -13.94 -25.16
N ALA A 512 16.71 -14.46 -25.59
CA ALA A 512 16.53 -14.91 -26.94
C ALA A 512 15.99 -13.72 -27.74
N THR A 513 16.74 -13.26 -28.74
CA THR A 513 16.18 -12.37 -29.74
C THR A 513 15.14 -13.14 -30.54
N VAL A 514 13.87 -13.00 -30.18
CA VAL A 514 12.77 -13.64 -30.88
C VAL A 514 12.40 -12.75 -32.04
N LYS A 515 12.58 -13.28 -33.25
CA LYS A 515 12.27 -12.56 -34.48
C LYS A 515 10.76 -12.52 -34.67
N VAL A 516 10.13 -11.48 -34.10
CA VAL A 516 8.72 -11.18 -34.36
C VAL A 516 8.59 -10.57 -35.76
N GLU A 517 7.63 -11.02 -36.54
CA GLU A 517 7.33 -10.37 -37.82
C GLU A 517 6.64 -9.02 -37.53
N PRO A 518 7.21 -7.86 -37.94
CA PRO A 518 6.63 -6.55 -37.62
C PRO A 518 5.17 -6.40 -38.06
N ALA A 519 4.80 -6.99 -39.20
CA ALA A 519 3.43 -6.95 -39.71
C ALA A 519 2.42 -7.63 -38.77
N SER A 520 2.85 -8.64 -38.01
CA SER A 520 1.98 -9.36 -37.06
C SER A 520 1.59 -8.52 -35.83
N LEU A 521 2.32 -7.43 -35.56
CA LEU A 521 2.05 -6.52 -34.44
C LEU A 521 0.98 -5.48 -34.77
N ILE A 522 0.65 -5.28 -36.04
CA ILE A 522 -0.26 -4.24 -36.52
C ILE A 522 -1.62 -4.88 -36.85
N LYS A 523 -2.68 -4.34 -36.28
CA LYS A 523 -4.06 -4.64 -36.67
C LYS A 523 -4.82 -3.35 -36.99
N ARG A 524 -5.89 -3.48 -37.79
CA ARG A 524 -6.88 -2.42 -37.88
C ARG A 524 -7.82 -2.50 -36.68
N ASP A 525 -8.35 -1.36 -36.27
CA ASP A 525 -9.33 -1.25 -35.18
C ASP A 525 -10.53 -2.21 -35.34
N ILE A 526 -11.07 -2.35 -36.54
CA ILE A 526 -12.16 -3.29 -36.86
C ILE A 526 -11.79 -4.77 -36.70
N ASP A 527 -10.49 -5.10 -36.75
CA ASP A 527 -9.96 -6.46 -36.67
C ASP A 527 -9.50 -6.83 -35.24
N VAL A 528 -9.64 -5.91 -34.28
CA VAL A 528 -9.29 -6.14 -32.86
C VAL A 528 -10.42 -6.90 -32.17
N THR A 529 -10.09 -8.04 -31.58
CA THR A 529 -11.06 -8.90 -30.90
C THR A 529 -11.11 -8.65 -29.39
N GLY A 530 -12.15 -9.12 -28.70
CA GLY A 530 -12.20 -9.11 -27.24
C GLY A 530 -11.04 -9.86 -26.58
N ALA A 531 -10.58 -10.96 -27.18
CA ALA A 531 -9.41 -11.69 -26.70
C ALA A 531 -8.10 -10.89 -26.80
N ASP A 532 -7.97 -10.04 -27.82
CA ASP A 532 -6.80 -9.14 -27.93
C ASP A 532 -6.82 -8.08 -26.82
N LYS A 533 -7.99 -7.55 -26.48
CA LYS A 533 -8.17 -6.57 -25.40
C LYS A 533 -7.87 -7.16 -24.00
N VAL A 534 -8.13 -8.46 -23.79
CA VAL A 534 -7.87 -9.16 -22.52
C VAL A 534 -6.40 -9.57 -22.34
N LYS A 535 -5.68 -9.84 -23.43
CA LYS A 535 -4.33 -10.44 -23.36
C LYS A 535 -3.19 -9.47 -23.65
N LYS A 536 -3.47 -8.26 -24.14
CA LYS A 536 -2.44 -7.38 -24.71
C LYS A 536 -2.69 -5.92 -24.36
N ASN A 537 -1.59 -5.24 -24.03
CA ASN A 537 -1.54 -3.77 -24.07
C ASN A 537 -1.69 -3.29 -25.52
N LEU A 538 -2.44 -2.19 -25.71
CA LEU A 538 -2.73 -1.63 -27.03
C LEU A 538 -2.01 -0.29 -27.23
N ILE A 539 -1.44 -0.08 -28.42
CA ILE A 539 -0.93 1.20 -28.91
C ILE A 539 -1.88 1.65 -30.02
N LEU A 540 -2.74 2.62 -29.73
CA LEU A 540 -3.73 3.11 -30.67
C LEU A 540 -3.17 4.32 -31.41
N ILE A 541 -3.10 4.25 -32.74
CA ILE A 541 -2.60 5.34 -33.59
C ILE A 541 -3.78 6.00 -34.30
N GLY A 542 -3.90 7.32 -34.15
CA GLY A 542 -4.92 8.11 -34.83
C GLY A 542 -5.67 9.05 -33.89
N ASN A 543 -6.95 9.27 -34.16
CA ASN A 543 -7.85 10.10 -33.37
C ASN A 543 -9.27 9.51 -33.36
N GLU A 544 -10.20 10.14 -32.64
CA GLU A 544 -11.58 9.70 -32.48
C GLU A 544 -12.39 9.72 -33.79
N SER A 545 -11.87 10.35 -34.84
CA SER A 545 -12.53 10.39 -36.15
C SER A 545 -12.09 9.25 -37.08
N ASN A 546 -10.96 8.61 -36.81
CA ASN A 546 -10.41 7.59 -37.71
C ASN A 546 -10.08 6.25 -37.03
N ASN A 547 -10.10 6.16 -35.69
CA ASN A 547 -9.90 4.93 -34.95
C ASN A 547 -11.06 4.70 -33.97
N LEU A 548 -11.84 3.65 -34.19
CA LEU A 548 -13.06 3.35 -33.42
C LEU A 548 -12.76 3.09 -31.93
N ILE A 549 -11.62 2.49 -31.61
CA ILE A 549 -11.26 2.22 -30.21
C ILE A 549 -10.88 3.53 -29.49
N ILE A 550 -10.18 4.45 -30.17
CA ILE A 550 -9.91 5.79 -29.61
C ILE A 550 -11.23 6.54 -29.37
N LYS A 551 -12.17 6.42 -30.31
CA LYS A 551 -13.51 6.99 -30.17
C LYS A 551 -14.24 6.43 -28.94
N ASP A 552 -14.26 5.11 -28.76
CA ASP A 552 -14.92 4.48 -27.60
C ASP A 552 -14.31 4.95 -26.28
N ILE A 553 -12.97 5.03 -26.20
CA ILE A 553 -12.25 5.49 -24.99
C ILE A 553 -12.52 6.97 -24.71
N TYR A 554 -12.59 7.81 -25.75
CA TYR A 554 -12.92 9.22 -25.64
C TYR A 554 -14.38 9.44 -25.21
N ASP A 555 -15.33 8.77 -25.88
CA ASP A 555 -16.77 8.88 -25.60
C ASP A 555 -17.11 8.35 -24.19
N SER A 556 -16.32 7.40 -23.67
CA SER A 556 -16.42 6.90 -22.29
C SER A 556 -15.81 7.84 -21.24
N GLY A 557 -15.19 8.95 -21.66
CA GLY A 557 -14.54 9.92 -20.76
C GLY A 557 -13.21 9.46 -20.17
N LEU A 558 -12.65 8.34 -20.64
CA LEU A 558 -11.39 7.78 -20.13
C LEU A 558 -10.18 8.54 -20.69
N SER A 559 -10.22 8.92 -21.97
CA SER A 559 -9.22 9.82 -22.56
C SER A 559 -9.60 11.27 -22.30
N LYS A 560 -8.66 12.07 -21.79
CA LYS A 560 -8.88 13.49 -21.48
C LYS A 560 -8.60 14.39 -22.68
N VAL A 561 -8.12 13.82 -23.78
CA VAL A 561 -7.65 14.52 -24.97
C VAL A 561 -8.70 14.50 -26.06
N VAL A 562 -9.01 15.68 -26.62
CA VAL A 562 -9.75 15.77 -27.89
C VAL A 562 -8.77 15.57 -29.05
N TRP A 563 -8.60 14.33 -29.50
CA TRP A 563 -7.54 13.96 -30.43
C TRP A 563 -7.64 14.65 -31.79
N SER A 564 -8.85 14.91 -32.29
CA SER A 564 -9.11 15.68 -33.51
C SER A 564 -8.62 17.13 -33.45
N ARG A 565 -8.29 17.65 -32.26
CA ARG A 565 -7.75 19.00 -32.06
C ARG A 565 -6.29 19.00 -31.58
N SER A 566 -5.73 17.83 -31.30
CA SER A 566 -4.36 17.68 -30.80
C SER A 566 -3.33 18.12 -31.85
N PHE A 567 -2.27 18.81 -31.43
CA PHE A 567 -1.12 19.13 -32.28
C PHE A 567 -0.16 17.95 -32.48
N GLY A 568 -0.47 16.79 -31.90
CA GLY A 568 0.38 15.61 -31.86
C GLY A 568 0.88 15.40 -30.44
N GLN A 569 0.38 14.37 -29.76
CA GLN A 569 0.83 13.95 -28.43
C GLN A 569 0.52 12.48 -28.20
N TRP A 570 0.82 11.98 -27.01
CA TRP A 570 0.44 10.63 -26.58
C TRP A 570 -0.16 10.67 -25.17
N GLU A 571 -0.99 9.69 -24.84
CA GLU A 571 -1.66 9.55 -23.54
C GLU A 571 -1.60 8.07 -23.13
N TYR A 572 -1.14 7.79 -21.91
CA TYR A 572 -1.09 6.45 -21.36
C TYR A 572 -2.20 6.27 -20.32
N ILE A 573 -3.09 5.31 -20.56
CA ILE A 573 -4.25 5.04 -19.73
C ILE A 573 -4.11 3.62 -19.18
N ARG A 574 -4.12 3.47 -17.85
CA ARG A 574 -3.95 2.18 -17.17
C ARG A 574 -5.27 1.42 -17.06
N ASN A 575 -5.20 0.10 -17.10
CA ASN A 575 -6.30 -0.81 -16.78
C ASN A 575 -7.60 -0.55 -17.56
N VAL A 576 -7.49 -0.18 -18.84
CA VAL A 576 -8.64 0.10 -19.71
C VAL A 576 -9.38 -1.19 -20.07
N PHE A 577 -8.65 -2.28 -20.29
CA PHE A 577 -9.22 -3.56 -20.67
C PHE A 577 -8.64 -4.68 -19.80
N TYR A 578 -9.37 -5.08 -18.75
CA TYR A 578 -9.03 -6.24 -17.92
C TYR A 578 -7.55 -6.22 -17.46
N GLU A 579 -7.15 -5.16 -16.74
CA GLU A 579 -5.78 -4.90 -16.26
C GLU A 579 -4.74 -4.52 -17.35
N ASN A 580 -5.10 -4.54 -18.63
CA ASN A 580 -4.22 -4.06 -19.70
C ASN A 580 -4.34 -2.55 -19.91
N SER A 581 -3.21 -1.93 -20.22
CA SER A 581 -3.08 -0.50 -20.47
C SER A 581 -3.15 -0.17 -21.96
N VAL A 582 -3.57 1.05 -22.24
CA VAL A 582 -3.67 1.61 -23.59
C VAL A 582 -2.76 2.83 -23.70
N LEU A 583 -1.94 2.88 -24.74
CA LEU A 583 -1.21 4.06 -25.16
C LEU A 583 -1.86 4.61 -26.41
N ILE A 584 -2.41 5.82 -26.35
CA ILE A 584 -2.93 6.52 -27.51
C ILE A 584 -1.84 7.43 -28.05
N VAL A 585 -1.58 7.41 -29.35
CA VAL A 585 -0.67 8.33 -30.04
C VAL A 585 -1.42 8.97 -31.20
N GLY A 586 -1.60 10.28 -31.13
CA GLY A 586 -2.60 10.93 -31.96
C GLY A 586 -2.45 12.43 -32.15
N GLY A 587 -3.00 12.89 -33.25
CA GLY A 587 -3.09 14.29 -33.64
C GLY A 587 -4.30 14.58 -34.51
N ARG A 588 -4.55 15.87 -34.72
CA ARG A 588 -5.65 16.40 -35.55
C ARG A 588 -5.64 15.90 -36.99
N ASN A 589 -4.47 15.50 -37.50
CA ASN A 589 -4.27 14.98 -38.83
C ASN A 589 -3.08 14.00 -38.84
N GLY A 590 -2.89 13.30 -39.95
CA GLY A 590 -1.79 12.33 -40.09
C GLY A 590 -0.41 12.95 -39.82
N GLU A 591 -0.15 14.19 -40.26
CA GLU A 591 1.12 14.86 -40.00
C GLU A 591 1.42 15.02 -38.50
N ALA A 592 0.45 15.53 -37.73
CA ALA A 592 0.55 15.69 -36.28
C ALA A 592 0.71 14.34 -35.56
N THR A 593 -0.05 13.32 -35.98
CA THR A 593 0.08 11.95 -35.46
C THR A 593 1.47 11.36 -35.72
N ASN A 594 2.01 11.57 -36.92
CA ASN A 594 3.34 11.07 -37.29
C ASN A 594 4.46 11.76 -36.52
N ASN A 595 4.36 13.07 -36.29
CA ASN A 595 5.30 13.79 -35.44
C ASN A 595 5.29 13.25 -34.00
N ALA A 596 4.10 13.04 -33.43
CA ALA A 596 3.95 12.45 -32.10
C ALA A 596 4.54 11.03 -32.01
N LEU A 597 4.38 10.22 -33.06
CA LEU A 597 4.94 8.88 -33.13
C LEU A 597 6.47 8.90 -33.21
N GLU A 598 7.04 9.81 -34.01
CA GLU A 598 8.49 9.99 -34.09
C GLU A 598 9.09 10.45 -32.75
N ASP A 599 8.42 11.34 -32.03
CA ASP A 599 8.86 11.77 -30.70
C ASP A 599 8.76 10.65 -29.66
N LEU A 600 7.69 9.85 -29.70
CA LEU A 600 7.56 8.66 -28.87
C LEU A 600 8.66 7.63 -29.18
N MET A 601 8.94 7.38 -30.47
CA MET A 601 9.99 6.44 -30.87
C MET A 601 11.38 6.90 -30.39
N LYS A 602 11.68 8.20 -30.42
CA LYS A 602 12.91 8.73 -29.83
C LYS A 602 12.96 8.47 -28.32
N LEU A 603 11.88 8.73 -27.59
CA LEU A 603 11.83 8.54 -26.15
C LEU A 603 11.97 7.07 -25.72
N LEU A 604 11.43 6.13 -26.49
CA LEU A 604 11.47 4.71 -26.17
C LEU A 604 12.76 4.00 -26.61
N PHE A 605 13.44 4.52 -27.64
CA PHE A 605 14.47 3.76 -28.34
C PHE A 605 15.80 4.51 -28.58
N VAL A 606 15.90 5.78 -28.21
CA VAL A 606 17.15 6.57 -28.19
C VAL A 606 17.44 6.93 -26.75
#